data_AF-A0A1G1TBZ0-F1
#
_entry.id   AF-A0A1G1TBZ0-F1
#
_cell.length_a   1.000
_cell.length_b   1.000
_cell.length_c   1.000
_cell.angle_alpha   90.00
_cell.angle_beta   90.00
_cell.angle_gamma   90.00
#
_symmetry.space_group_name_H-M   'P 1'
#
loop_
_entity.id
_entity.type
_entity.pdbx_description
1 polymer ?
#
loop_
_entity_poly.entity_id
_entity_poly.type
_entity_poly.pdbx_seq_one_letter_code
_entity_poly.pdbx_strand_id
1 'polypeptide(L)'
;MKPRFSHPYSLLAILILFLLMVQARLWAPYWDTHNVQAILTWDAMGYYIYLPAQFIYHDLGHMGFANDIMREYNPSSSFYQAFQVPGGPEGQLVTKYTCGLALLWTPFFLLGHWAAAWLDYPQDGFSPPYQIAIAFGGLLFALLGLGLLRRVLLRYFSDVVTTLVLVLLVLGSNYFQYAVFDAAMAHNYLFTGYALLLWLTIRWHERPTRGGAFAIGLTVGILVLIRPSEAVAAVVPLLWGVGSVAAARAKLALLRTRWADVPLLVLGGVLGVLPQVLYWHWATGHFIFYSYGDQHFSFLKPHVWQVLFSFKKGWLIYSPLLLLPLAGLVVLWRTHRAVAVPVLAFVVLNLWVVSAWDIWWYGGSIGQRALVQSYAVLALPWAAAVAWLLAPARRPALKAAAVVAAVLLVDLNLFQHWQYMRSIIHPEEMNNRYYFAVFNNTMPTQADFALLDVKTRLPKAERFYRPQVIGKLDFENQPPDAATGISADMGYYSRQSFRADAQHAYGPALTIKLADAGLTPGQYVRASCRVYSDYGAWGNKLVMSVERDGKNVVWNAIRLQNNLSLNRSWNLVHFDAPIPAEARLTDILKIYVLSENASGCYIDDVQAEWMKPSTSW
;
A
#
# COMPACT_ATOMS: atom_id res chain seq x y z
N MET A 1 -36.11 -21.91 -27.31
CA MET A 1 -36.03 -21.81 -25.82
C MET A 1 -34.93 -20.83 -25.47
N LYS A 2 -35.25 -19.65 -24.91
CA LYS A 2 -34.24 -18.69 -24.42
C LYS A 2 -33.51 -19.31 -23.22
N PRO A 3 -32.17 -19.26 -23.14
CA PRO A 3 -31.47 -19.71 -21.94
C PRO A 3 -31.82 -18.75 -20.81
N ARG A 4 -32.68 -19.16 -19.87
CA ARG A 4 -32.86 -18.46 -18.60
C ARG A 4 -31.51 -18.51 -17.89
N PHE A 5 -30.83 -17.38 -17.75
CA PHE A 5 -29.69 -17.28 -16.84
C PHE A 5 -30.16 -17.74 -15.46
N SER A 6 -29.66 -18.88 -14.98
CA SER A 6 -30.16 -19.51 -13.74
C SER A 6 -29.85 -18.70 -12.48
N HIS A 7 -29.00 -17.67 -12.59
CA HIS A 7 -28.49 -16.85 -11.49
C HIS A 7 -28.25 -15.38 -11.94
N PRO A 8 -29.30 -14.61 -12.26
CA PRO A 8 -29.16 -13.30 -12.89
C PRO A 8 -28.61 -12.22 -11.95
N TYR A 9 -28.84 -12.31 -10.64
CA TYR A 9 -28.51 -11.22 -9.71
C TYR A 9 -27.01 -11.06 -9.53
N SER A 10 -26.27 -12.15 -9.32
CA SER A 10 -24.82 -12.07 -9.14
C SER A 10 -24.09 -11.73 -10.43
N LEU A 11 -24.66 -12.09 -11.59
CA LEU A 11 -24.11 -11.66 -12.89
C LEU A 11 -24.30 -10.16 -13.08
N LEU A 12 -25.52 -9.65 -12.85
CA LEU A 12 -25.81 -8.22 -12.93
C LEU A 12 -24.94 -7.42 -11.96
N ALA A 13 -24.76 -7.92 -10.73
CA ALA A 13 -23.90 -7.28 -9.74
C ALA A 13 -22.45 -7.15 -10.21
N ILE A 14 -21.87 -8.20 -10.80
CA ILE A 14 -20.51 -8.12 -11.38
C ILE A 14 -20.43 -7.07 -12.48
N LEU A 15 -21.42 -7.02 -13.38
CA LEU A 15 -21.43 -6.05 -14.47
C LEU A 15 -21.54 -4.62 -13.94
N ILE A 16 -22.41 -4.36 -12.95
CA ILE A 16 -22.52 -3.06 -12.30
C ILE A 16 -21.22 -2.69 -11.59
N LEU A 17 -20.65 -3.60 -10.79
CA LEU A 17 -19.39 -3.36 -10.10
C LEU A 17 -18.25 -3.07 -11.08
N PHE A 18 -18.17 -3.80 -12.19
CA PHE A 18 -17.18 -3.56 -13.23
C PHE A 18 -17.35 -2.18 -13.87
N LEU A 19 -18.58 -1.77 -14.20
CA LEU A 19 -18.86 -0.43 -14.71
C LEU A 19 -18.47 0.66 -13.70
N LEU A 20 -18.78 0.47 -12.42
CA LEU A 20 -18.38 1.40 -11.36
C LEU A 20 -16.86 1.48 -11.20
N MET A 21 -16.15 0.35 -11.29
CA MET A 21 -14.70 0.30 -11.24
C MET A 21 -14.06 1.01 -12.44
N VAL A 22 -14.60 0.81 -13.65
CA VAL A 22 -14.18 1.55 -14.85
C VAL A 22 -14.43 3.05 -14.67
N GLN A 23 -15.61 3.44 -14.21
CA GLN A 23 -15.95 4.84 -13.96
C GLN A 23 -15.01 5.49 -12.93
N ALA A 24 -14.74 4.80 -11.81
CA ALA A 24 -13.83 5.27 -10.78
C ALA A 24 -12.40 5.46 -11.32
N ARG A 25 -11.91 4.51 -12.14
CA ARG A 25 -10.63 4.65 -12.82
C ARG A 25 -10.60 5.86 -13.76
N LEU A 26 -11.67 6.11 -14.51
CA LEU A 26 -11.75 7.26 -15.41
C LEU A 26 -11.79 8.61 -14.66
N TRP A 27 -12.33 8.65 -13.44
CA TRP A 27 -12.32 9.84 -12.59
C TRP A 27 -10.96 10.14 -11.96
N ALA A 28 -10.13 9.13 -11.79
CA ALA A 28 -8.77 9.27 -11.30
C ALA A 28 -7.80 8.58 -12.28
N PRO A 29 -7.54 9.24 -13.42
CA PRO A 29 -6.80 8.68 -14.54
C PRO A 29 -5.48 8.02 -14.17
N TYR A 30 -4.62 8.81 -13.52
CA TYR A 30 -3.24 8.47 -13.21
C TYR A 30 -2.46 7.85 -14.39
N TRP A 31 -2.79 8.21 -15.63
CA TRP A 31 -2.04 7.83 -16.83
C TRP A 31 -1.16 8.97 -17.36
N ASP A 32 -1.16 10.12 -16.67
CA ASP A 32 -0.15 11.15 -16.89
C ASP A 32 1.18 10.66 -16.30
N THR A 33 2.14 10.44 -17.18
CA THR A 33 3.39 9.74 -16.92
C THR A 33 4.39 10.55 -16.12
N HIS A 34 4.15 11.84 -15.91
CA HIS A 34 5.01 12.73 -15.11
C HIS A 34 4.54 12.86 -13.65
N ASN A 35 3.64 11.97 -13.22
CA ASN A 35 3.07 11.97 -11.88
C ASN A 35 3.54 10.73 -11.10
N VAL A 36 4.03 10.91 -9.88
CA VAL A 36 4.41 9.82 -8.95
C VAL A 36 3.25 8.89 -8.56
N GLN A 37 2.01 9.26 -8.91
CA GLN A 37 0.81 8.45 -8.77
C GLN A 37 0.50 7.63 -10.04
N ALA A 38 1.31 7.71 -11.09
CA ALA A 38 1.08 6.99 -12.33
C ALA A 38 1.11 5.46 -12.15
N ILE A 39 0.53 4.72 -13.09
CA ILE A 39 0.29 3.28 -12.96
C ILE A 39 1.59 2.45 -12.86
N LEU A 40 2.63 2.81 -13.62
CA LEU A 40 3.92 2.11 -13.71
C LEU A 40 4.99 2.76 -12.81
N THR A 41 4.63 3.07 -11.57
CA THR A 41 5.51 3.72 -10.58
C THR A 41 5.88 2.77 -9.43
N TRP A 42 6.91 3.12 -8.66
CA TRP A 42 7.31 2.41 -7.44
C TRP A 42 7.52 0.89 -7.66
N ASP A 43 6.79 0.04 -6.92
CA ASP A 43 6.85 -1.41 -7.03
C ASP A 43 6.35 -1.91 -8.40
N ALA A 44 5.34 -1.25 -8.97
CA ALA A 44 4.78 -1.62 -10.27
C ALA A 44 5.81 -1.52 -11.40
N MET A 45 6.68 -0.50 -11.34
CA MET A 45 7.82 -0.37 -12.26
C MET A 45 8.71 -1.62 -12.21
N GLY A 46 9.02 -2.13 -11.02
CA GLY A 46 9.91 -3.28 -10.86
C GLY A 46 9.29 -4.59 -11.36
N TYR A 47 7.98 -4.74 -11.22
CA TYR A 47 7.26 -5.85 -11.86
C TYR A 47 7.22 -5.74 -13.40
N TYR A 48 7.25 -4.50 -13.92
CA TYR A 48 7.01 -4.19 -15.32
C TYR A 48 8.28 -4.17 -16.18
N ILE A 49 9.41 -3.73 -15.63
CA ILE A 49 10.64 -3.36 -16.36
C ILE A 49 11.19 -4.46 -17.26
N TYR A 50 10.91 -5.72 -16.94
CA TYR A 50 11.19 -6.87 -17.80
C TYR A 50 10.69 -6.71 -19.24
N LEU A 51 9.52 -6.09 -19.42
CA LEU A 51 8.86 -5.95 -20.72
C LEU A 51 9.60 -4.99 -21.65
N PRO A 52 9.80 -3.70 -21.31
CA PRO A 52 10.58 -2.80 -22.16
C PRO A 52 12.03 -3.27 -22.31
N ALA A 53 12.65 -3.80 -21.25
CA ALA A 53 14.01 -4.33 -21.32
C ALA A 53 14.15 -5.47 -22.34
N GLN A 54 13.18 -6.39 -22.40
CA GLN A 54 13.22 -7.52 -23.35
C GLN A 54 12.79 -7.12 -24.77
N PHE A 55 11.69 -6.38 -24.91
CA PHE A 55 11.00 -6.20 -26.19
C PHE A 55 11.34 -4.89 -26.93
N ILE A 56 11.86 -3.88 -26.24
CA ILE A 56 12.17 -2.56 -26.84
C ILE A 56 13.68 -2.36 -26.84
N TYR A 57 14.31 -2.43 -25.66
CA TYR A 57 15.72 -2.07 -25.50
C TYR A 57 16.69 -3.23 -25.70
N HIS A 58 16.20 -4.47 -25.62
CA HIS A 58 17.02 -5.69 -25.66
C HIS A 58 18.18 -5.67 -24.65
N ASP A 59 17.94 -5.07 -23.48
CA ASP A 59 18.92 -4.86 -22.41
C ASP A 59 18.31 -5.22 -21.03
N LEU A 60 18.12 -6.52 -20.81
CA LEU A 60 17.71 -7.06 -19.51
C LEU A 60 18.83 -7.05 -18.46
N GLY A 61 20.09 -6.85 -18.88
CA GLY A 61 21.27 -7.08 -18.06
C GLY A 61 21.81 -5.82 -17.41
N HIS A 62 21.98 -4.74 -18.18
CA HIS A 62 22.52 -3.47 -17.66
C HIS A 62 21.43 -2.43 -17.44
N MET A 63 20.32 -2.53 -18.18
CA MET A 63 19.20 -1.59 -18.12
C MET A 63 19.64 -0.13 -18.30
N GLY A 64 20.53 0.15 -19.25
CA GLY A 64 21.08 1.50 -19.47
C GLY A 64 20.01 2.56 -19.78
N PHE A 65 18.90 2.14 -20.37
CA PHE A 65 17.73 2.97 -20.65
C PHE A 65 17.00 3.48 -19.39
N ALA A 66 17.20 2.84 -18.23
CA ALA A 66 16.48 3.18 -17.01
C ALA A 66 16.76 4.63 -16.57
N ASN A 67 17.97 5.15 -16.78
CA ASN A 67 18.31 6.54 -16.44
C ASN A 67 17.49 7.55 -17.24
N ASP A 68 17.24 7.26 -18.53
CA ASP A 68 16.42 8.12 -19.38
C ASP A 68 14.94 8.05 -18.97
N ILE A 69 14.43 6.86 -18.67
CA ILE A 69 13.07 6.67 -18.14
C ILE A 69 12.90 7.39 -16.79
N MET A 70 13.90 7.31 -15.91
CA MET A 70 13.86 7.99 -14.62
C MET A 70 13.86 9.51 -14.78
N ARG A 71 14.62 10.04 -15.74
CA ARG A 71 14.67 11.48 -16.05
C ARG A 71 13.38 11.99 -16.68
N GLU A 72 12.82 11.24 -17.62
CA GLU A 72 11.62 11.64 -18.37
C GLU A 72 10.36 11.52 -17.52
N TYR A 73 10.16 10.38 -16.86
CA TYR A 73 8.88 10.03 -16.22
C TYR A 73 8.91 10.10 -14.70
N ASN A 74 10.10 10.13 -14.08
CA ASN A 74 10.27 10.11 -12.63
C ASN A 74 9.38 9.07 -11.90
N PRO A 75 9.37 7.79 -12.33
CA PRO A 75 8.43 6.79 -11.84
C PRO A 75 8.69 6.36 -10.39
N SER A 76 9.83 6.73 -9.82
CA SER A 76 10.15 6.57 -8.40
C SER A 76 11.25 7.57 -8.01
N SER A 77 11.45 7.80 -6.72
CA SER A 77 12.48 8.74 -6.22
C SER A 77 13.92 8.34 -6.55
N SER A 78 14.16 7.05 -6.76
CA SER A 78 15.46 6.47 -7.10
C SER A 78 15.24 5.13 -7.78
N PHE A 79 16.19 4.68 -8.61
CA PHE A 79 16.08 3.38 -9.27
C PHE A 79 16.52 2.24 -8.32
N TYR A 80 15.59 1.76 -7.48
CA TYR A 80 15.82 0.66 -6.52
C TYR A 80 15.25 -0.68 -6.99
N GLN A 81 14.61 -0.71 -8.16
CA GLN A 81 13.90 -1.87 -8.69
C GLN A 81 14.85 -2.95 -9.21
N ALA A 82 16.10 -2.58 -9.55
CA ALA A 82 17.17 -3.49 -9.88
C ALA A 82 18.47 -3.06 -9.19
N PHE A 83 19.37 -4.00 -8.94
CA PHE A 83 20.63 -3.74 -8.25
C PHE A 83 21.75 -4.63 -8.81
N GLN A 84 22.99 -4.24 -8.55
CA GLN A 84 24.19 -4.95 -9.00
C GLN A 84 24.18 -6.42 -8.56
N VAL A 85 24.44 -7.33 -9.50
CA VAL A 85 24.61 -8.76 -9.20
C VAL A 85 25.82 -8.92 -8.26
N PRO A 86 25.64 -9.52 -7.07
CA PRO A 86 26.74 -9.72 -6.13
C PRO A 86 27.87 -10.57 -6.74
N GLY A 87 29.08 -10.01 -6.80
CA GLY A 87 30.24 -10.69 -7.40
C GLY A 87 30.21 -10.83 -8.92
N GLY A 88 29.22 -10.22 -9.59
CA GLY A 88 29.15 -10.16 -11.06
C GLY A 88 29.96 -9.01 -11.66
N PRO A 89 30.14 -8.99 -12.99
CA PRO A 89 30.67 -7.86 -13.75
C PRO A 89 30.02 -6.52 -13.38
N GLU A 90 30.82 -5.46 -13.33
CA GLU A 90 30.34 -4.10 -13.04
C GLU A 90 29.23 -3.67 -14.02
N GLY A 91 28.13 -3.16 -13.47
CA GLY A 91 26.97 -2.73 -14.24
C GLY A 91 25.97 -3.84 -14.56
N GLN A 92 26.28 -5.12 -14.30
CA GLN A 92 25.30 -6.19 -14.44
C GLN A 92 24.27 -6.13 -13.30
N LEU A 93 23.01 -5.89 -13.65
CA LEU A 93 21.90 -5.75 -12.72
C LEU A 93 21.01 -7.00 -12.67
N VAL A 94 20.39 -7.22 -11.51
CA VAL A 94 19.31 -8.17 -11.29
C VAL A 94 18.10 -7.43 -10.69
N THR A 95 16.92 -7.76 -11.18
CA THR A 95 15.67 -7.15 -10.70
C THR A 95 15.33 -7.67 -9.30
N LYS A 96 14.88 -6.77 -8.42
CA LYS A 96 14.41 -7.08 -7.07
C LYS A 96 13.14 -7.94 -7.08
N TYR A 97 12.19 -7.62 -7.95
CA TYR A 97 10.91 -8.29 -8.08
C TYR A 97 10.98 -9.44 -9.07
N THR A 98 10.02 -10.38 -9.03
CA THR A 98 9.95 -11.49 -9.97
C THR A 98 9.20 -11.11 -11.26
N CYS A 99 9.44 -11.82 -12.35
CA CYS A 99 8.86 -11.55 -13.67
C CYS A 99 7.40 -12.03 -13.85
N GLY A 100 6.77 -12.55 -12.79
CA GLY A 100 5.45 -13.17 -12.89
C GLY A 100 4.35 -12.25 -13.41
N LEU A 101 4.33 -10.99 -12.99
CA LEU A 101 3.37 -10.01 -13.52
C LEU A 101 3.70 -9.58 -14.94
N ALA A 102 4.98 -9.43 -15.29
CA ALA A 102 5.39 -9.12 -16.66
C ALA A 102 4.81 -10.12 -17.67
N LEU A 103 4.79 -11.42 -17.34
CA LEU A 103 4.18 -12.44 -18.20
C LEU A 103 2.66 -12.24 -18.37
N LEU A 104 1.95 -11.90 -17.30
CA LEU A 104 0.51 -11.62 -17.38
C LEU A 104 0.20 -10.31 -18.10
N TRP A 105 1.14 -9.37 -18.07
CA TRP A 105 1.05 -8.06 -18.70
C TRP A 105 1.45 -8.04 -20.17
N THR A 106 2.18 -9.04 -20.66
CA THR A 106 2.64 -9.11 -22.06
C THR A 106 1.56 -8.76 -23.09
N PRO A 107 0.32 -9.32 -23.07
CA PRO A 107 -0.68 -8.94 -24.07
C PRO A 107 -1.09 -7.47 -24.02
N PHE A 108 -1.16 -6.87 -22.83
CA PHE A 108 -1.52 -5.46 -22.66
C PHE A 108 -0.35 -4.53 -22.98
N PHE A 109 0.87 -4.95 -22.65
CA PHE A 109 2.08 -4.26 -23.07
C PHE A 109 2.17 -4.15 -24.59
N LEU A 110 1.95 -5.25 -25.32
CA LEU A 110 1.96 -5.25 -26.78
C LEU A 110 0.85 -4.37 -27.35
N LEU A 111 -0.33 -4.36 -26.74
CA LEU A 111 -1.41 -3.45 -27.10
C LEU A 111 -1.01 -1.98 -26.89
N GLY A 112 -0.38 -1.67 -25.76
CA GLY A 112 0.14 -0.33 -25.47
C GLY A 112 1.24 0.08 -26.45
N HIS A 113 2.14 -0.84 -26.80
CA HIS A 113 3.22 -0.62 -27.76
C HIS A 113 2.68 -0.31 -29.16
N TRP A 114 1.69 -1.09 -29.61
CA TRP A 114 1.00 -0.85 -30.89
C TRP A 114 0.25 0.48 -30.87
N ALA A 115 -0.47 0.78 -29.79
CA ALA A 115 -1.20 2.04 -29.65
C ALA A 115 -0.26 3.26 -29.60
N ALA A 116 0.92 3.13 -28.98
CA ALA A 116 1.92 4.20 -28.97
C ALA A 116 2.42 4.53 -30.38
N ALA A 117 2.72 3.52 -31.20
CA ALA A 117 3.07 3.72 -32.60
C ALA A 117 1.94 4.41 -33.40
N TRP A 118 0.70 3.95 -33.20
CA TRP A 118 -0.44 4.44 -33.97
C TRP A 118 -0.84 5.87 -33.59
N LEU A 119 -0.68 6.24 -32.33
CA LEU A 119 -1.07 7.54 -31.78
C LEU A 119 0.11 8.54 -31.70
N ASP A 120 1.27 8.21 -32.28
CA ASP A 120 2.48 9.04 -32.30
C ASP A 120 3.03 9.38 -30.90
N TYR A 121 2.97 8.41 -29.97
CA TYR A 121 3.61 8.50 -28.65
C TYR A 121 4.98 7.78 -28.66
N PRO A 122 5.91 8.17 -27.76
CA PRO A 122 7.18 7.46 -27.59
C PRO A 122 6.96 5.96 -27.35
N GLN A 123 7.65 5.12 -28.13
CA GLN A 123 7.64 3.66 -27.96
C GLN A 123 8.71 3.19 -26.98
N ASP A 124 8.74 3.76 -25.78
CA ASP A 124 9.73 3.52 -24.73
C ASP A 124 9.27 2.57 -23.62
N GLY A 125 8.01 2.13 -23.67
CA GLY A 125 7.41 1.27 -22.67
C GLY A 125 6.77 2.01 -21.50
N PHE A 126 6.90 3.34 -21.38
CA PHE A 126 6.40 4.10 -20.23
C PHE A 126 5.41 5.21 -20.59
N SER A 127 5.35 5.60 -21.88
CA SER A 127 4.40 6.58 -22.38
C SER A 127 2.93 6.22 -22.08
N PRO A 128 1.99 7.19 -22.11
CA PRO A 128 0.60 6.99 -21.66
C PRO A 128 -0.14 5.75 -22.23
N PRO A 129 0.03 5.35 -23.50
CA PRO A 129 -0.62 4.14 -24.02
C PRO A 129 -0.28 2.86 -23.25
N TYR A 130 0.95 2.71 -22.74
CA TYR A 130 1.34 1.56 -21.92
C TYR A 130 0.66 1.57 -20.56
N GLN A 131 0.65 2.72 -19.89
CA GLN A 131 -0.01 2.94 -18.61
C GLN A 131 -1.49 2.55 -18.70
N ILE A 132 -2.20 3.08 -19.70
CA ILE A 132 -3.62 2.82 -19.95
C ILE A 132 -3.85 1.34 -20.19
N ALA A 133 -3.09 0.71 -21.09
CA ALA A 133 -3.27 -0.70 -21.41
C ALA A 133 -3.09 -1.61 -20.18
N ILE A 134 -2.09 -1.33 -19.34
CA ILE A 134 -1.85 -2.08 -18.11
C ILE A 134 -2.96 -1.86 -17.08
N ALA A 135 -3.42 -0.63 -16.86
CA ALA A 135 -4.50 -0.34 -15.93
C ALA A 135 -5.83 -1.02 -16.31
N PHE A 136 -6.23 -0.93 -17.58
CA PHE A 136 -7.44 -1.59 -18.06
C PHE A 136 -7.27 -3.12 -18.14
N GLY A 137 -6.06 -3.60 -18.42
CA GLY A 137 -5.72 -5.02 -18.28
C GLY A 137 -5.93 -5.55 -16.86
N GLY A 138 -5.55 -4.78 -15.85
CA GLY A 138 -5.85 -5.06 -14.44
C GLY A 138 -7.36 -5.16 -14.16
N LEU A 139 -8.17 -4.23 -14.68
CA LEU A 139 -9.63 -4.28 -14.53
C LEU A 139 -10.24 -5.54 -15.18
N LEU A 140 -9.72 -5.97 -16.34
CA LEU A 140 -10.16 -7.22 -16.98
C LEU A 140 -9.80 -8.45 -16.14
N PHE A 141 -8.63 -8.45 -15.50
CA PHE A 141 -8.26 -9.49 -14.54
C PHE A 141 -9.18 -9.50 -13.31
N ALA A 142 -9.59 -8.33 -12.81
CA ALA A 142 -10.55 -8.24 -11.71
C ALA A 142 -11.92 -8.81 -12.12
N LEU A 143 -12.41 -8.48 -13.32
CA LEU A 143 -13.65 -9.04 -13.87
C LEU A 143 -13.57 -10.57 -13.98
N LEU A 144 -12.46 -11.11 -14.47
CA LEU A 144 -12.21 -12.54 -14.54
C LEU A 144 -12.21 -13.18 -13.14
N GLY A 145 -11.51 -12.58 -12.18
CA GLY A 145 -11.44 -13.05 -10.79
C GLY A 145 -12.80 -13.10 -10.10
N LEU A 146 -13.58 -12.02 -10.21
CA LEU A 146 -14.95 -11.94 -9.68
C LEU A 146 -15.87 -12.96 -10.38
N GLY A 147 -15.73 -13.15 -11.69
CA GLY A 147 -16.48 -14.14 -12.46
C GLY A 147 -16.19 -15.58 -12.03
N LEU A 148 -14.91 -15.92 -11.80
CA LEU A 148 -14.50 -17.21 -11.25
C LEU A 148 -14.98 -17.40 -9.82
N LEU A 149 -14.83 -16.38 -8.98
CA LEU A 149 -15.27 -16.43 -7.59
C LEU A 149 -16.79 -16.63 -7.47
N ARG A 150 -17.57 -15.97 -8.34
CA ARG A 150 -19.02 -16.21 -8.46
C ARG A 150 -19.33 -17.67 -8.74
N ARG A 151 -18.60 -18.33 -9.66
CA ARG A 151 -18.81 -19.77 -9.94
C ARG A 151 -18.49 -20.64 -8.72
N VAL A 152 -17.46 -20.28 -7.95
CA VAL A 152 -17.12 -20.97 -6.70
C VAL A 152 -18.23 -20.80 -5.66
N LEU A 153 -18.73 -19.58 -5.45
CA LEU A 153 -19.75 -19.29 -4.45
C LEU A 153 -21.10 -19.93 -4.78
N LEU A 154 -21.54 -19.87 -6.04
CA LEU A 154 -22.80 -20.47 -6.51
C LEU A 154 -22.82 -22.01 -6.36
N ARG A 155 -21.68 -22.64 -6.12
CA ARG A 155 -21.62 -24.09 -5.85
C ARG A 155 -22.17 -24.46 -4.48
N TYR A 156 -22.11 -23.53 -3.52
CA TYR A 156 -22.44 -23.75 -2.11
C TYR A 156 -23.56 -22.83 -1.61
N PHE A 157 -23.75 -21.68 -2.24
CA PHE A 157 -24.64 -20.62 -1.76
C PHE A 157 -25.60 -20.15 -2.86
N SER A 158 -26.68 -19.50 -2.42
CA SER A 158 -27.68 -18.92 -3.33
C SER A 158 -27.12 -17.75 -4.14
N ASP A 159 -27.81 -17.40 -5.23
CA ASP A 159 -27.49 -16.25 -6.07
C ASP A 159 -27.47 -14.93 -5.28
N VAL A 160 -28.44 -14.74 -4.37
CA VAL A 160 -28.53 -13.54 -3.51
C VAL A 160 -27.36 -13.44 -2.54
N VAL A 161 -26.99 -14.54 -1.87
CA VAL A 161 -25.83 -14.55 -0.96
C VAL A 161 -24.56 -14.23 -1.74
N THR A 162 -24.41 -14.83 -2.92
CA THR A 162 -23.27 -14.58 -3.81
C THR A 162 -23.20 -13.12 -4.24
N THR A 163 -24.32 -12.51 -4.64
CA THR A 163 -24.42 -11.08 -4.96
C THR A 163 -23.92 -10.21 -3.82
N LEU A 164 -24.45 -10.43 -2.61
CA LEU A 164 -24.10 -9.62 -1.44
C LEU A 164 -22.62 -9.74 -1.10
N VAL A 165 -22.04 -10.95 -1.13
CA VAL A 165 -20.62 -11.14 -0.85
C VAL A 165 -19.75 -10.43 -1.88
N LEU A 166 -20.07 -10.51 -3.17
CA LEU A 166 -19.31 -9.81 -4.21
C LEU A 166 -19.37 -8.28 -4.03
N VAL A 167 -20.56 -7.73 -3.73
CA VAL A 167 -20.74 -6.30 -3.46
C VAL A 167 -19.97 -5.86 -2.21
N LEU A 168 -20.10 -6.60 -1.09
CA LEU A 168 -19.42 -6.28 0.16
C LEU A 168 -17.90 -6.45 0.06
N LEU A 169 -17.41 -7.43 -0.70
CA LEU A 169 -15.99 -7.62 -0.94
C LEU A 169 -15.41 -6.45 -1.75
N VAL A 170 -16.07 -6.07 -2.85
CA VAL A 170 -15.56 -5.01 -3.71
C VAL A 170 -15.68 -3.66 -3.02
N LEU A 171 -16.85 -3.29 -2.48
CA LEU A 171 -17.08 -1.93 -1.97
C LEU A 171 -16.75 -1.75 -0.49
N GLY A 172 -16.70 -2.84 0.29
CA GLY A 172 -16.50 -2.80 1.74
C GLY A 172 -15.13 -3.25 2.22
N SER A 173 -14.17 -3.42 1.30
CA SER A 173 -12.79 -3.73 1.64
C SER A 173 -11.81 -2.97 0.76
N ASN A 174 -10.55 -2.92 1.18
CA ASN A 174 -9.46 -2.36 0.38
C ASN A 174 -9.22 -3.05 -0.97
N TYR A 175 -9.92 -4.16 -1.32
CA TYR A 175 -9.87 -4.72 -2.67
C TYR A 175 -10.24 -3.69 -3.76
N PHE A 176 -11.18 -2.76 -3.50
CA PHE A 176 -11.51 -1.70 -4.46
C PHE A 176 -10.27 -0.93 -4.90
N GLN A 177 -9.45 -0.50 -3.93
CA GLN A 177 -8.22 0.25 -4.19
C GLN A 177 -7.28 -0.56 -5.10
N TYR A 178 -7.04 -1.83 -4.77
CA TYR A 178 -6.08 -2.67 -5.49
C TYR A 178 -6.59 -3.20 -6.83
N ALA A 179 -7.90 -3.26 -7.02
CA ALA A 179 -8.50 -3.65 -8.29
C ALA A 179 -8.69 -2.45 -9.23
N VAL A 180 -8.98 -1.27 -8.67
CA VAL A 180 -9.22 -0.06 -9.45
C VAL A 180 -7.95 0.74 -9.61
N PHE A 181 -7.39 1.33 -8.55
CA PHE A 181 -6.37 2.39 -8.61
C PHE A 181 -4.93 1.84 -8.58
N ASP A 182 -4.66 0.87 -7.73
CA ASP A 182 -3.36 0.17 -7.66
C ASP A 182 -3.39 -1.12 -8.50
N ALA A 183 -4.08 -1.08 -9.65
CA ALA A 183 -4.33 -2.24 -10.50
C ALA A 183 -3.06 -2.89 -11.06
N ALA A 184 -1.93 -2.16 -11.11
CA ALA A 184 -0.62 -2.66 -11.48
C ALA A 184 0.15 -3.30 -10.31
N MET A 185 -0.45 -3.45 -9.13
CA MET A 185 0.09 -4.24 -8.04
C MET A 185 -0.29 -5.72 -8.17
N ALA A 186 0.51 -6.60 -7.55
CA ALA A 186 0.32 -8.06 -7.64
C ALA A 186 -1.03 -8.56 -7.12
N HIS A 187 -1.67 -7.83 -6.20
CA HIS A 187 -2.78 -8.34 -5.38
C HIS A 187 -4.02 -8.73 -6.18
N ASN A 188 -4.37 -7.95 -7.21
CA ASN A 188 -5.54 -8.24 -8.04
C ASN A 188 -5.33 -9.50 -8.92
N TYR A 189 -4.14 -9.66 -9.51
CA TYR A 189 -3.78 -10.84 -10.29
C TYR A 189 -3.74 -12.11 -9.41
N LEU A 190 -3.19 -11.99 -8.22
CA LEU A 190 -3.17 -13.07 -7.24
C LEU A 190 -4.58 -13.43 -6.77
N PHE A 191 -5.46 -12.45 -6.51
CA PHE A 191 -6.87 -12.69 -6.20
C PHE A 191 -7.54 -13.54 -7.28
N THR A 192 -7.34 -13.20 -8.55
CA THR A 192 -7.84 -13.97 -9.69
C THR A 192 -7.24 -15.37 -9.74
N GLY A 193 -5.94 -15.50 -9.46
CA GLY A 193 -5.25 -16.79 -9.36
C GLY A 193 -5.80 -17.67 -8.22
N TYR A 194 -6.12 -17.12 -7.05
CA TYR A 194 -6.77 -17.85 -5.96
C TYR A 194 -8.21 -18.26 -6.32
N ALA A 195 -8.97 -17.39 -6.99
CA ALA A 195 -10.31 -17.74 -7.48
C ALA A 195 -10.26 -18.89 -8.51
N LEU A 196 -9.28 -18.86 -9.42
CA LEU A 196 -9.01 -19.93 -10.38
C LEU A 196 -8.60 -21.23 -9.66
N LEU A 197 -7.69 -21.14 -8.68
CA LEU A 197 -7.21 -22.28 -7.92
C LEU A 197 -8.36 -22.96 -7.16
N LEU A 198 -9.23 -22.19 -6.52
CA LEU A 198 -10.43 -22.72 -5.85
C LEU A 198 -11.34 -23.43 -6.85
N TRP A 199 -11.61 -22.80 -7.99
CA TRP A 199 -12.47 -23.37 -9.03
C TRP A 199 -11.90 -24.68 -9.58
N LEU A 200 -10.62 -24.71 -9.96
CA LEU A 200 -9.92 -25.91 -10.45
C LEU A 200 -9.88 -27.01 -9.40
N THR A 201 -9.60 -26.64 -8.14
CA THR A 201 -9.56 -27.57 -7.01
C THR A 201 -10.92 -28.25 -6.83
N ILE A 202 -12.01 -27.48 -6.79
CA ILE A 202 -13.37 -28.02 -6.67
C ILE A 202 -13.67 -28.93 -7.87
N ARG A 203 -13.39 -28.47 -9.08
CA ARG A 203 -13.64 -29.22 -10.32
C ARG A 203 -12.90 -30.55 -10.35
N TRP A 204 -11.65 -30.58 -9.94
CA TRP A 204 -10.83 -31.80 -9.91
C TRP A 204 -11.32 -32.77 -8.84
N HIS A 205 -11.71 -32.30 -7.65
CA HIS A 205 -12.26 -33.19 -6.62
C HIS A 205 -13.62 -33.80 -7.04
N GLU A 206 -14.43 -33.08 -7.82
CA GLU A 206 -15.70 -33.61 -8.34
C GLU A 206 -15.52 -34.56 -9.52
N ARG A 207 -14.62 -34.23 -10.46
CA ARG A 207 -14.29 -35.06 -11.61
C ARG A 207 -12.78 -34.96 -11.88
N PRO A 208 -11.99 -35.86 -11.28
CA PRO A 208 -10.54 -35.84 -11.44
C PRO A 208 -10.12 -36.06 -12.88
N THR A 209 -9.28 -35.16 -13.39
CA THR A 209 -8.71 -35.24 -14.74
C THR A 209 -7.23 -34.89 -14.70
N ARG A 210 -6.45 -35.50 -15.61
CA ARG A 210 -5.02 -35.21 -15.78
C ARG A 210 -4.75 -33.74 -16.09
N GLY A 211 -5.55 -33.16 -17.00
CA GLY A 211 -5.48 -31.73 -17.32
C GLY A 211 -5.82 -30.84 -16.13
N GLY A 212 -6.79 -31.23 -15.30
CA GLY A 212 -7.11 -30.51 -14.07
C GLY A 212 -5.97 -30.53 -13.04
N ALA A 213 -5.29 -31.66 -12.87
CA ALA A 213 -4.14 -31.77 -11.97
C ALA A 213 -2.97 -30.89 -12.44
N PHE A 214 -2.64 -30.93 -13.73
CA PHE A 214 -1.66 -30.06 -14.35
C PHE A 214 -2.02 -28.58 -14.18
N ALA A 215 -3.28 -28.20 -14.44
CA ALA A 215 -3.76 -26.83 -14.31
C ALA A 215 -3.70 -26.31 -12.87
N ILE A 216 -3.99 -27.15 -11.87
CA ILE A 216 -3.81 -26.81 -10.45
C ILE A 216 -2.33 -26.51 -10.17
N GLY A 217 -1.44 -27.42 -10.60
CA GLY A 217 0.01 -27.26 -10.46
C GLY A 217 0.49 -25.95 -11.09
N LEU A 218 0.13 -25.72 -12.35
CA LEU A 218 0.47 -24.52 -13.10
C LEU A 218 -0.02 -23.24 -12.42
N THR A 219 -1.26 -23.25 -11.91
CA THR A 219 -1.81 -22.10 -11.17
C THR A 219 -1.01 -21.82 -9.90
N VAL A 220 -0.68 -22.84 -9.11
CA VAL A 220 0.18 -22.68 -7.92
C VAL A 220 1.57 -22.18 -8.30
N GLY A 221 2.16 -22.72 -9.37
CA GLY A 221 3.45 -22.27 -9.89
C GLY A 221 3.44 -20.80 -10.30
N ILE A 222 2.39 -20.34 -10.99
CA ILE A 222 2.22 -18.93 -11.37
C ILE A 222 2.02 -18.03 -10.14
N LEU A 223 1.26 -18.47 -9.13
CA LEU A 223 1.10 -17.72 -7.88
C LEU A 223 2.47 -17.51 -7.19
N VAL A 224 3.26 -18.58 -7.08
CA VAL A 224 4.64 -18.54 -6.54
C VAL A 224 5.55 -17.66 -7.40
N LEU A 225 5.41 -17.75 -8.73
CA LEU A 225 6.15 -16.92 -9.67
C LEU A 225 5.88 -15.43 -9.45
N ILE A 226 4.62 -15.04 -9.27
CA ILE A 226 4.24 -13.64 -9.00
C ILE A 226 4.79 -13.19 -7.64
N ARG A 227 4.60 -14.00 -6.60
CA ARG A 227 5.14 -13.75 -5.26
C ARG A 227 5.50 -15.07 -4.57
N PRO A 228 6.78 -15.32 -4.24
CA PRO A 228 7.19 -16.59 -3.63
C PRO A 228 6.46 -16.95 -2.32
N SER A 229 6.02 -15.94 -1.55
CA SER A 229 5.20 -16.12 -0.34
C SER A 229 3.86 -16.84 -0.61
N GLU A 230 3.37 -16.83 -1.84
CA GLU A 230 2.11 -17.46 -2.24
C GLU A 230 2.23 -18.98 -2.41
N ALA A 231 3.39 -19.58 -2.09
CA ALA A 231 3.52 -21.03 -1.94
C ALA A 231 2.48 -21.62 -0.96
N VAL A 232 2.02 -20.81 0.01
CA VAL A 232 0.93 -21.15 0.92
C VAL A 232 -0.39 -21.50 0.21
N ALA A 233 -0.58 -21.06 -1.04
CA ALA A 233 -1.74 -21.41 -1.85
C ALA A 233 -1.90 -22.93 -2.05
N ALA A 234 -0.79 -23.69 -2.05
CA ALA A 234 -0.81 -25.15 -2.20
C ALA A 234 -1.63 -25.85 -1.09
N VAL A 235 -1.77 -25.23 0.09
CA VAL A 235 -2.58 -25.74 1.20
C VAL A 235 -4.03 -25.97 0.78
N VAL A 236 -4.57 -25.12 -0.11
CA VAL A 236 -5.96 -25.18 -0.57
C VAL A 236 -6.24 -26.52 -1.26
N PRO A 237 -5.61 -26.89 -2.40
CA PRO A 237 -5.85 -28.18 -3.04
C PRO A 237 -5.42 -29.37 -2.18
N LEU A 238 -4.36 -29.23 -1.36
CA LEU A 238 -3.86 -30.31 -0.51
C LEU A 238 -4.83 -30.70 0.62
N LEU A 239 -5.55 -29.74 1.20
CA LEU A 239 -6.51 -29.99 2.28
C LEU A 239 -7.97 -29.95 1.84
N TRP A 240 -8.26 -29.62 0.58
CA TRP A 240 -9.63 -29.59 0.08
C TRP A 240 -10.38 -30.90 0.31
N GLY A 241 -11.61 -30.82 0.83
CA GLY A 241 -12.44 -31.99 1.11
C GLY A 241 -12.13 -32.70 2.43
N VAL A 242 -11.07 -32.32 3.15
CA VAL A 242 -10.63 -33.03 4.37
C VAL A 242 -11.35 -32.47 5.60
N GLY A 243 -12.54 -33.00 5.89
CA GLY A 243 -13.33 -32.60 7.08
C GLY A 243 -13.17 -33.51 8.31
N SER A 244 -12.59 -34.71 8.13
CA SER A 244 -12.46 -35.75 9.16
C SER A 244 -11.30 -36.71 8.82
N VAL A 245 -10.91 -37.56 9.77
CA VAL A 245 -9.92 -38.63 9.53
C VAL A 245 -10.35 -39.58 8.41
N ALA A 246 -11.65 -39.90 8.34
CA ALA A 246 -12.20 -40.72 7.26
C ALA A 246 -12.06 -40.03 5.89
N ALA A 247 -12.34 -38.72 5.81
CA ALA A 247 -12.16 -37.95 4.58
C ALA A 247 -10.67 -37.85 4.18
N ALA A 248 -9.76 -37.73 5.14
CA ALA A 248 -8.32 -37.76 4.88
C ALA A 248 -7.87 -39.11 4.28
N ARG A 249 -8.36 -40.23 4.83
CA ARG A 249 -8.10 -41.57 4.28
C ARG A 249 -8.68 -41.74 2.88
N ALA A 250 -9.88 -41.23 2.63
CA ALA A 250 -10.50 -41.24 1.30
C ALA A 250 -9.71 -40.41 0.29
N LYS A 251 -9.18 -39.25 0.70
CA LYS A 251 -8.29 -38.43 -0.13
C LYS A 251 -6.99 -39.15 -0.46
N LEU A 252 -6.37 -39.81 0.51
CA LEU A 252 -5.16 -40.60 0.28
C LEU A 252 -5.43 -41.78 -0.68
N ALA A 253 -6.57 -42.46 -0.52
CA ALA A 253 -6.98 -43.51 -1.45
C ALA A 253 -7.18 -42.97 -2.87
N LEU A 254 -7.86 -41.82 -3.03
CA LEU A 254 -8.02 -41.15 -4.32
C LEU A 254 -6.67 -40.83 -4.97
N LEU A 255 -5.72 -40.28 -4.20
CA LEU A 255 -4.38 -39.97 -4.69
C LEU A 255 -3.58 -41.22 -5.07
N ARG A 256 -3.76 -42.34 -4.36
CA ARG A 256 -3.15 -43.63 -4.74
C ARG A 256 -3.72 -44.16 -6.05
N THR A 257 -5.04 -44.12 -6.21
CA THR A 257 -5.71 -44.53 -7.47
C THR A 257 -5.33 -43.62 -8.62
N ARG A 258 -5.12 -42.33 -8.36
CA ARG A 258 -4.78 -41.31 -9.35
C ARG A 258 -3.34 -40.82 -9.22
N TRP A 259 -2.41 -41.70 -8.87
CA TRP A 259 -1.03 -41.31 -8.61
C TRP A 259 -0.37 -40.61 -9.81
N ALA A 260 -0.78 -40.93 -11.04
CA ALA A 260 -0.34 -40.28 -12.27
C ALA A 260 -0.70 -38.79 -12.36
N ASP A 261 -1.68 -38.32 -11.59
CA ASP A 261 -2.03 -36.89 -11.51
C ASP A 261 -0.98 -36.11 -10.69
N VAL A 262 -0.24 -36.76 -9.78
CA VAL A 262 0.80 -36.12 -8.93
C VAL A 262 1.99 -35.59 -9.74
N PRO A 263 2.66 -36.38 -10.61
CA PRO A 263 3.76 -35.86 -11.42
C PRO A 263 3.27 -34.78 -12.40
N LEU A 264 2.02 -34.83 -12.88
CA LEU A 264 1.45 -33.78 -13.72
C LEU A 264 1.23 -32.47 -12.94
N LEU A 265 0.79 -32.56 -11.69
CA LEU A 265 0.70 -31.40 -10.79
C LEU A 265 2.08 -30.79 -10.56
N VAL A 266 3.09 -31.63 -10.26
CA VAL A 266 4.48 -31.18 -10.08
C VAL A 266 5.02 -30.53 -11.37
N LEU A 267 4.81 -31.17 -12.53
CA LEU A 267 5.22 -30.62 -13.82
C LEU A 267 4.57 -29.26 -14.09
N GLY A 268 3.26 -29.13 -13.86
CA GLY A 268 2.57 -27.85 -13.98
C GLY A 268 3.19 -26.78 -13.07
N GLY A 269 3.44 -27.12 -11.80
CA GLY A 269 4.07 -26.20 -10.83
C GLY A 269 5.48 -25.76 -11.26
N VAL A 270 6.30 -26.71 -11.70
CA VAL A 270 7.66 -26.42 -12.21
C VAL A 270 7.58 -25.51 -13.43
N LEU A 271 6.73 -25.81 -14.41
CA LEU A 271 6.55 -24.97 -15.59
C LEU A 271 6.04 -23.57 -15.25
N GLY A 272 5.21 -23.44 -14.21
CA GLY A 272 4.73 -22.15 -13.73
C GLY A 272 5.83 -21.27 -13.15
N VAL A 273 6.79 -21.85 -12.41
CA VAL A 273 7.91 -21.09 -11.78
C VAL A 273 9.12 -20.96 -12.73
N LEU A 274 9.21 -21.82 -13.74
CA LEU A 274 10.34 -21.94 -14.66
C LEU A 274 10.85 -20.59 -15.22
N PRO A 275 10.00 -19.64 -15.65
CA PRO A 275 10.49 -18.37 -16.19
C PRO A 275 11.41 -17.60 -15.23
N GLN A 276 11.11 -17.59 -13.92
CA GLN A 276 11.96 -16.91 -12.94
C GLN A 276 13.25 -17.67 -12.67
N VAL A 277 13.18 -19.00 -12.63
CA VAL A 277 14.36 -19.85 -12.42
C VAL A 277 15.35 -19.68 -13.56
N LEU A 278 14.87 -19.62 -14.80
CA LEU A 278 15.69 -19.34 -15.98
C LEU A 278 16.27 -17.93 -15.94
N TYR A 279 15.48 -16.92 -15.57
CA TYR A 279 15.95 -15.55 -15.42
C TYR A 279 17.07 -15.44 -14.37
N TRP A 280 16.90 -16.03 -13.19
CA TRP A 280 17.93 -16.00 -12.16
C TRP A 280 19.20 -16.73 -12.59
N HIS A 281 19.08 -17.88 -13.25
CA HIS A 281 20.26 -18.59 -13.75
C HIS A 281 20.99 -17.77 -14.81
N TRP A 282 20.25 -17.13 -15.72
CA TRP A 282 20.83 -16.24 -16.73
C TRP A 282 21.49 -15.00 -16.12
N ALA A 283 20.84 -14.34 -15.16
CA ALA A 283 21.32 -13.08 -14.58
C ALA A 283 22.44 -13.27 -13.53
N THR A 284 22.39 -14.34 -12.76
CA THR A 284 23.23 -14.53 -11.56
C THR A 284 24.06 -15.81 -11.57
N GLY A 285 23.82 -16.73 -12.51
CA GLY A 285 24.40 -18.07 -12.52
C GLY A 285 23.73 -19.06 -11.55
N HIS A 286 22.76 -18.63 -10.74
CA HIS A 286 22.07 -19.47 -9.77
C HIS A 286 20.61 -19.71 -10.13
N PHE A 287 20.14 -20.95 -10.00
CA PHE A 287 18.72 -21.31 -10.25
C PHE A 287 17.75 -20.76 -9.19
N ILE A 288 18.25 -20.43 -8.00
CA ILE A 288 17.48 -19.81 -6.90
C ILE A 288 18.34 -18.66 -6.36
N PHE A 289 17.77 -17.45 -6.34
CA PHE A 289 18.47 -16.25 -5.91
C PHE A 289 17.56 -15.37 -5.03
N TYR A 290 18.09 -14.86 -3.92
CA TYR A 290 17.35 -13.99 -3.02
C TYR A 290 17.51 -12.53 -3.41
N SER A 291 16.51 -11.97 -4.08
CA SER A 291 16.58 -10.62 -4.66
C SER A 291 16.11 -9.48 -3.75
N TYR A 292 15.73 -9.75 -2.50
CA TYR A 292 15.21 -8.73 -1.57
C TYR A 292 16.26 -8.12 -0.64
N GLY A 293 17.54 -8.47 -0.82
CA GLY A 293 18.66 -7.84 -0.11
C GLY A 293 18.62 -8.11 1.39
N ASP A 294 18.53 -7.04 2.17
CA ASP A 294 18.59 -7.03 3.64
C ASP A 294 17.24 -7.32 4.33
N GLN A 295 16.15 -7.38 3.57
CA GLN A 295 14.81 -7.67 4.08
C GLN A 295 14.68 -9.18 4.25
N HIS A 296 14.12 -9.69 5.36
CA HIS A 296 13.98 -11.12 5.61
C HIS A 296 12.64 -11.49 6.27
N PHE A 297 12.48 -12.78 6.59
CA PHE A 297 11.35 -13.30 7.36
C PHE A 297 11.76 -13.66 8.79
N SER A 298 11.11 -13.01 9.75
CA SER A 298 11.17 -13.25 11.19
C SER A 298 10.04 -14.19 11.67
N PHE A 299 10.04 -15.44 11.19
CA PHE A 299 8.96 -16.41 11.44
C PHE A 299 8.65 -16.73 12.92
N LEU A 300 9.63 -16.59 13.81
CA LEU A 300 9.47 -16.83 15.26
C LEU A 300 8.96 -15.61 16.03
N LYS A 301 9.02 -14.41 15.43
CA LYS A 301 8.55 -13.16 16.03
C LYS A 301 7.69 -12.38 15.02
N PRO A 302 6.59 -12.97 14.52
CA PRO A 302 5.77 -12.33 13.50
C PRO A 302 4.99 -11.13 14.05
N HIS A 303 4.83 -10.10 13.23
CA HIS A 303 4.12 -8.86 13.51
C HIS A 303 2.59 -9.00 13.42
N VAL A 304 2.01 -10.11 13.91
CA VAL A 304 0.58 -10.44 13.73
C VAL A 304 -0.33 -9.32 14.22
N TRP A 305 -0.05 -8.81 15.42
CA TRP A 305 -0.88 -7.74 16.02
C TRP A 305 -0.81 -6.45 15.20
N GLN A 306 0.39 -6.09 14.73
CA GLN A 306 0.59 -4.90 13.93
C GLN A 306 -0.12 -5.02 12.57
N VAL A 307 0.00 -6.18 11.92
CA VAL A 307 -0.67 -6.49 10.65
C VAL A 307 -2.20 -6.41 10.77
N LEU A 308 -2.77 -6.82 11.90
CA LEU A 308 -4.23 -6.81 12.08
C LEU A 308 -4.77 -5.47 12.58
N PHE A 309 -4.10 -4.81 13.52
CA PHE A 309 -4.69 -3.75 14.34
C PHE A 309 -3.85 -2.47 14.47
N SER A 310 -2.68 -2.38 13.84
CA SER A 310 -1.90 -1.13 13.89
C SER A 310 -2.63 0.01 13.17
N PHE A 311 -2.56 1.23 13.70
CA PHE A 311 -3.04 2.39 12.95
C PHE A 311 -2.14 2.74 11.75
N LYS A 312 -0.93 2.18 11.65
CA LYS A 312 -0.07 2.36 10.48
C LYS A 312 -0.69 1.69 9.25
N LYS A 313 -1.01 0.39 9.34
CA LYS A 313 -1.53 -0.45 8.22
C LYS A 313 -2.46 -1.61 8.61
N GLY A 314 -3.06 -1.56 9.79
CA GLY A 314 -3.85 -2.66 10.35
C GLY A 314 -5.01 -3.06 9.43
N TRP A 315 -5.04 -4.33 9.05
CA TRP A 315 -6.02 -4.89 8.15
C TRP A 315 -7.47 -4.60 8.58
N LEU A 316 -7.76 -4.82 9.87
CA LEU A 316 -9.11 -4.68 10.43
C LEU A 316 -9.43 -3.25 10.87
N ILE A 317 -8.45 -2.34 10.90
CA ILE A 317 -8.66 -0.91 11.12
C ILE A 317 -9.21 -0.24 9.86
N TYR A 318 -8.60 -0.54 8.71
CA TYR A 318 -8.96 0.06 7.43
C TYR A 318 -9.98 -0.76 6.62
N SER A 319 -10.27 -2.00 7.02
CA SER A 319 -11.31 -2.85 6.43
C SER A 319 -12.07 -3.64 7.51
N PRO A 320 -12.76 -2.96 8.45
CA PRO A 320 -13.45 -3.59 9.59
C PRO A 320 -14.52 -4.61 9.19
N LEU A 321 -15.10 -4.49 7.98
CA LEU A 321 -16.07 -5.45 7.45
C LEU A 321 -15.49 -6.87 7.32
N LEU A 322 -14.16 -7.01 7.24
CA LEU A 322 -13.46 -8.30 7.19
C LEU A 322 -13.50 -9.07 8.52
N LEU A 323 -14.02 -8.48 9.60
CA LEU A 323 -14.42 -9.25 10.79
C LEU A 323 -15.54 -10.26 10.47
N LEU A 324 -16.41 -9.95 9.49
CA LEU A 324 -17.52 -10.81 9.11
C LEU A 324 -17.09 -12.16 8.51
N PRO A 325 -16.17 -12.24 7.52
CA PRO A 325 -15.63 -13.52 7.08
C PRO A 325 -14.88 -14.28 8.17
N LEU A 326 -14.19 -13.60 9.11
CA LEU A 326 -13.55 -14.28 10.24
C LEU A 326 -14.59 -14.94 11.16
N ALA A 327 -15.67 -14.24 11.50
CA ALA A 327 -16.79 -14.85 12.24
C ALA A 327 -17.49 -15.95 11.42
N GLY A 328 -17.57 -15.76 10.10
CA GLY A 328 -18.11 -16.71 9.14
C GLY A 328 -17.38 -18.05 9.09
N LEU A 329 -16.11 -18.12 9.51
CA LEU A 329 -15.38 -19.39 9.64
C LEU A 329 -16.08 -20.35 10.59
N VAL A 330 -16.65 -19.85 11.68
CA VAL A 330 -17.39 -20.68 12.65
C VAL A 330 -18.64 -21.26 12.01
N VAL A 331 -19.35 -20.46 11.21
CA VAL A 331 -20.54 -20.93 10.48
C VAL A 331 -20.14 -21.96 9.43
N LEU A 332 -19.13 -21.66 8.62
CA LEU A 332 -18.62 -22.55 7.58
C LEU A 332 -18.13 -23.87 8.17
N TRP A 333 -17.49 -23.84 9.34
CA TRP A 333 -17.05 -25.04 10.06
C TRP A 333 -18.22 -25.95 10.45
N ARG A 334 -19.34 -25.36 10.86
CA ARG A 334 -20.55 -26.09 11.27
C ARG A 334 -21.33 -26.63 10.07
N THR A 335 -21.38 -25.89 8.96
CA THR A 335 -22.19 -26.28 7.80
C THR A 335 -21.41 -27.09 6.78
N HIS A 336 -20.17 -26.71 6.47
CA HIS A 336 -19.33 -27.24 5.38
C HIS A 336 -17.90 -27.50 5.86
N ARG A 337 -17.75 -28.35 6.88
CA ARG A 337 -16.45 -28.64 7.53
C ARG A 337 -15.33 -29.01 6.55
N ALA A 338 -15.65 -29.75 5.48
CA ALA A 338 -14.70 -30.16 4.44
C ALA A 338 -14.12 -28.99 3.62
N VAL A 339 -14.81 -27.84 3.60
CA VAL A 339 -14.36 -26.57 3.02
C VAL A 339 -13.74 -25.67 4.10
N ALA A 340 -14.25 -25.71 5.33
CA ALA A 340 -13.75 -24.88 6.41
C ALA A 340 -12.30 -25.19 6.81
N VAL A 341 -11.91 -26.48 6.83
CA VAL A 341 -10.55 -26.91 7.19
C VAL A 341 -9.47 -26.32 6.27
N PRO A 342 -9.51 -26.49 4.93
CA PRO A 342 -8.51 -25.88 4.04
C PRO A 342 -8.52 -24.35 4.12
N VAL A 343 -9.70 -23.72 4.24
CA VAL A 343 -9.82 -22.26 4.37
C VAL A 343 -9.15 -21.78 5.66
N LEU A 344 -9.42 -22.41 6.80
CA LEU A 344 -8.83 -22.04 8.09
C LEU A 344 -7.31 -22.25 8.08
N ALA A 345 -6.85 -23.40 7.58
CA ALA A 345 -5.43 -23.70 7.46
C ALA A 345 -4.71 -22.66 6.58
N PHE A 346 -5.30 -22.32 5.43
CA PHE A 346 -4.79 -21.27 4.56
C PHE A 346 -4.75 -19.91 5.27
N VAL A 347 -5.84 -19.48 5.93
CA VAL A 347 -5.90 -18.17 6.61
C VAL A 347 -4.83 -18.06 7.70
N VAL A 348 -4.67 -19.10 8.52
CA VAL A 348 -3.67 -19.13 9.60
C VAL A 348 -2.25 -19.08 9.03
N LEU A 349 -1.95 -19.95 8.06
CA LEU A 349 -0.60 -20.01 7.47
C LEU A 349 -0.26 -18.75 6.66
N ASN A 350 -1.21 -18.23 5.89
CA ASN A 350 -1.02 -17.00 5.12
C ASN A 350 -0.81 -15.81 6.04
N LEU A 351 -1.60 -15.68 7.11
CA LEU A 351 -1.40 -14.62 8.10
C LEU A 351 -0.04 -14.74 8.77
N TRP A 352 0.41 -15.95 9.12
CA TRP A 352 1.73 -16.18 9.70
C TRP A 352 2.87 -15.80 8.75
N VAL A 353 2.81 -16.22 7.49
CA VAL A 353 3.83 -15.87 6.47
C VAL A 353 3.86 -14.36 6.23
N VAL A 354 2.69 -13.73 6.06
CA VAL A 354 2.58 -12.28 5.81
C VAL A 354 3.08 -11.47 7.02
N SER A 355 2.75 -11.90 8.24
CA SER A 355 3.20 -11.19 9.44
C SER A 355 4.66 -11.45 9.80
N ALA A 356 5.28 -12.48 9.24
CA ALA A 356 6.70 -12.77 9.46
C ALA A 356 7.63 -11.85 8.65
N TRP A 357 7.15 -11.10 7.65
CA TRP A 357 8.01 -10.21 6.87
C TRP A 357 8.50 -9.01 7.70
N ASP A 358 9.79 -8.68 7.63
CA ASP A 358 10.40 -7.61 8.44
C ASP A 358 9.75 -6.24 8.17
N ILE A 359 9.44 -5.96 6.90
CA ILE A 359 8.66 -4.77 6.49
C ILE A 359 7.17 -5.10 6.55
N TRP A 360 6.66 -5.42 7.73
CA TRP A 360 5.28 -5.90 7.92
C TRP A 360 4.20 -4.91 7.44
N TRP A 361 4.55 -3.62 7.27
CA TRP A 361 3.66 -2.59 6.74
C TRP A 361 3.58 -2.57 5.21
N TYR A 362 4.43 -3.33 4.50
CA TYR A 362 4.43 -3.47 3.04
C TYR A 362 4.38 -2.14 2.27
N GLY A 363 5.14 -1.12 2.71
CA GLY A 363 5.23 0.18 2.01
C GLY A 363 3.90 0.93 1.85
N GLY A 364 3.84 1.85 0.88
CA GLY A 364 2.66 2.63 0.53
C GLY A 364 1.40 1.78 0.30
N SER A 365 0.40 1.94 1.18
CA SER A 365 -0.87 1.17 1.10
C SER A 365 -2.01 1.69 2.00
N ILE A 366 -3.24 1.27 1.69
CA ILE A 366 -4.40 1.38 2.59
C ILE A 366 -4.78 0.01 3.14
N GLY A 367 -4.80 -0.10 4.47
CA GLY A 367 -4.90 -1.39 5.15
C GLY A 367 -3.72 -2.32 4.81
N GLN A 368 -3.93 -3.62 4.99
CA GLN A 368 -2.87 -4.59 4.71
C GLN A 368 -3.00 -5.14 3.29
N ARG A 369 -2.21 -4.59 2.35
CA ARG A 369 -2.25 -4.99 0.93
C ARG A 369 -1.92 -6.46 0.70
N ALA A 370 -0.98 -6.99 1.49
CA ALA A 370 -0.51 -8.37 1.37
C ALA A 370 -1.57 -9.45 1.73
N LEU A 371 -2.73 -9.06 2.27
CA LEU A 371 -3.84 -9.97 2.54
C LEU A 371 -4.94 -9.92 1.48
N VAL A 372 -4.91 -8.99 0.54
CA VAL A 372 -6.01 -8.74 -0.41
C VAL A 372 -6.30 -9.95 -1.30
N GLN A 373 -5.26 -10.65 -1.76
CA GLN A 373 -5.42 -11.86 -2.57
C GLN A 373 -6.13 -13.01 -1.82
N SER A 374 -6.03 -13.03 -0.48
CA SER A 374 -6.70 -14.03 0.36
C SER A 374 -8.22 -13.88 0.36
N TYR A 375 -8.76 -12.76 -0.14
CA TYR A 375 -10.20 -12.49 -0.11
C TYR A 375 -11.00 -13.44 -1.00
N ALA A 376 -10.39 -14.00 -2.04
CA ALA A 376 -11.01 -15.05 -2.84
C ALA A 376 -11.31 -16.30 -1.99
N VAL A 377 -10.40 -16.65 -1.07
CA VAL A 377 -10.59 -17.78 -0.13
C VAL A 377 -11.52 -17.40 1.02
N LEU A 378 -11.38 -16.19 1.58
CA LEU A 378 -12.23 -15.67 2.64
C LEU A 378 -13.68 -15.39 2.21
N ALA A 379 -13.96 -15.29 0.91
CA ALA A 379 -15.32 -15.17 0.40
C ALA A 379 -16.22 -16.36 0.76
N LEU A 380 -15.65 -17.57 0.92
CA LEU A 380 -16.38 -18.76 1.35
C LEU A 380 -16.97 -18.62 2.77
N PRO A 381 -16.18 -18.32 3.81
CA PRO A 381 -16.73 -18.05 5.14
C PRO A 381 -17.54 -16.75 5.18
N TRP A 382 -17.23 -15.75 4.34
CA TRP A 382 -18.08 -14.56 4.19
C TRP A 382 -19.50 -14.94 3.77
N ALA A 383 -19.61 -15.77 2.73
CA ALA A 383 -20.89 -16.27 2.23
C ALA A 383 -21.62 -17.12 3.27
N ALA A 384 -20.89 -17.92 4.06
CA ALA A 384 -21.49 -18.64 5.19
C ALA A 384 -22.09 -17.69 6.23
N ALA A 385 -21.39 -16.61 6.60
CA ALA A 385 -21.91 -15.60 7.53
C ALA A 385 -23.17 -14.90 6.98
N VAL A 386 -23.15 -14.48 5.71
CA VAL A 386 -24.28 -13.83 5.05
C VAL A 386 -25.46 -14.78 4.93
N ALA A 387 -25.24 -16.03 4.51
CA ALA A 387 -26.30 -17.04 4.44
C ALA A 387 -26.93 -17.30 5.82
N TRP A 388 -26.12 -17.35 6.88
CA TRP A 388 -26.58 -17.51 8.25
C TRP A 388 -27.41 -16.31 8.74
N LEU A 389 -27.03 -15.08 8.39
CA LEU A 389 -27.79 -13.86 8.70
C LEU A 389 -29.14 -13.84 7.98
N LEU A 390 -29.17 -14.26 6.72
CA LEU A 390 -30.37 -14.23 5.89
C LEU A 390 -31.36 -15.36 6.20
N ALA A 391 -30.96 -16.39 6.93
CA ALA A 391 -31.80 -17.53 7.27
C ALA A 391 -33.19 -17.09 7.82
N PRO A 392 -34.30 -17.73 7.41
CA PRO A 392 -35.65 -17.32 7.81
C PRO A 392 -35.87 -17.28 9.33
N ALA A 393 -35.22 -18.17 10.07
CA ALA A 393 -35.30 -18.26 11.53
C ALA A 393 -34.67 -17.07 12.28
N ARG A 394 -33.94 -16.17 11.60
CA ARG A 394 -33.30 -15.01 12.24
C ARG A 394 -34.29 -13.85 12.40
N ARG A 395 -34.23 -13.20 13.56
CA ARG A 395 -35.08 -12.04 13.90
C ARG A 395 -34.92 -10.93 12.85
N PRO A 396 -36.01 -10.29 12.37
CA PRO A 396 -35.92 -9.22 11.37
C PRO A 396 -35.07 -8.04 11.85
N ALA A 397 -35.13 -7.70 13.14
CA ALA A 397 -34.29 -6.66 13.75
C ALA A 397 -32.78 -6.93 13.59
N LEU A 398 -32.34 -8.19 13.73
CA LEU A 398 -30.94 -8.56 13.52
C LEU A 398 -30.53 -8.37 12.06
N LYS A 399 -31.40 -8.73 11.10
CA LYS A 399 -31.16 -8.53 9.67
C LYS A 399 -31.05 -7.04 9.34
N ALA A 400 -31.97 -6.23 9.86
CA ALA A 400 -31.96 -4.79 9.69
C ALA A 400 -30.68 -4.16 10.27
N ALA A 401 -30.30 -4.52 11.51
CA ALA A 401 -29.06 -4.06 12.13
C ALA A 401 -27.81 -4.47 11.33
N ALA A 402 -27.76 -5.70 10.80
CA ALA A 402 -26.66 -6.16 9.97
C ALA A 402 -26.58 -5.39 8.63
N VAL A 403 -27.72 -5.07 8.01
CA VAL A 403 -27.76 -4.25 6.79
C VAL A 403 -27.27 -2.83 7.08
N VAL A 404 -27.77 -2.19 8.15
CA VAL A 404 -27.31 -0.85 8.56
C VAL A 404 -25.82 -0.84 8.84
N ALA A 405 -25.32 -1.81 9.61
CA ALA A 405 -23.89 -1.94 9.88
C ALA A 405 -23.07 -2.15 8.58
N ALA A 406 -23.53 -3.01 7.67
CA ALA A 406 -22.86 -3.23 6.39
C ALA A 406 -22.79 -1.95 5.55
N VAL A 407 -23.88 -1.18 5.47
CA VAL A 407 -23.91 0.10 4.75
C VAL A 407 -22.94 1.10 5.37
N LEU A 408 -22.96 1.28 6.69
CA LEU A 408 -22.06 2.21 7.38
C LEU A 408 -20.59 1.82 7.25
N LEU A 409 -20.27 0.52 7.27
CA LEU A 409 -18.90 0.04 7.11
C LEU A 409 -18.41 0.13 5.65
N VAL A 410 -19.30 -0.06 4.67
CA VAL A 410 -19.00 0.20 3.26
C VAL A 410 -18.74 1.69 3.04
N ASP A 411 -19.61 2.56 3.57
CA ASP A 411 -19.43 4.02 3.50
C ASP A 411 -18.10 4.45 4.14
N LEU A 412 -17.80 3.96 5.34
CA LEU A 412 -16.52 4.20 6.01
C LEU A 412 -15.33 3.75 5.16
N ASN A 413 -15.39 2.57 4.54
CA ASN A 413 -14.30 2.06 3.72
C ASN A 413 -14.09 2.91 2.45
N LEU A 414 -15.17 3.25 1.73
CA LEU A 414 -15.10 4.10 0.54
C LEU A 414 -14.63 5.52 0.89
N PHE A 415 -15.08 6.08 2.01
CA PHE A 415 -14.62 7.38 2.48
C PHE A 415 -13.13 7.37 2.82
N GLN A 416 -12.63 6.34 3.52
CA GLN A 416 -11.21 6.18 3.79
C GLN A 416 -10.39 5.99 2.49
N HIS A 417 -10.91 5.27 1.49
CA HIS A 417 -10.26 5.22 0.18
C HIS A 417 -10.15 6.61 -0.43
N TRP A 418 -11.23 7.39 -0.44
CA TRP A 418 -11.18 8.76 -0.92
C TRP A 418 -10.16 9.60 -0.15
N GLN A 419 -10.09 9.48 1.17
CA GLN A 419 -9.07 10.15 1.99
C GLN A 419 -7.66 9.72 1.60
N TYR A 420 -7.43 8.43 1.36
CA TYR A 420 -6.14 7.91 0.89
C TYR A 420 -5.77 8.43 -0.50
N MET A 421 -6.72 8.48 -1.44
CA MET A 421 -6.50 9.04 -2.78
C MET A 421 -6.22 10.56 -2.76
N ARG A 422 -6.69 11.25 -1.72
CA ARG A 422 -6.35 12.66 -1.42
C ARG A 422 -5.12 12.79 -0.52
N SER A 423 -4.42 11.69 -0.27
CA SER A 423 -3.27 11.56 0.63
C SER A 423 -3.54 11.94 2.11
N ILE A 424 -4.78 12.31 2.48
CA ILE A 424 -5.19 12.62 3.86
C ILE A 424 -4.86 11.45 4.77
N ILE A 425 -5.21 10.23 4.39
CA ILE A 425 -4.60 9.04 4.98
C ILE A 425 -3.22 8.88 4.34
N HIS A 426 -2.18 9.09 5.13
CA HIS A 426 -0.81 9.07 4.66
C HIS A 426 -0.41 7.65 4.19
N PRO A 427 0.25 7.51 3.02
CA PRO A 427 0.57 6.20 2.45
C PRO A 427 1.45 5.30 3.30
N GLU A 428 2.33 5.83 4.16
CA GLU A 428 3.23 5.01 5.00
C GLU A 428 3.21 5.32 6.50
N GLU A 429 2.96 6.57 6.90
CA GLU A 429 3.34 7.06 8.23
C GLU A 429 2.17 7.29 9.19
N MET A 430 1.03 6.69 8.89
CA MET A 430 -0.14 6.74 9.76
C MET A 430 0.20 6.27 11.18
N ASN A 431 -0.37 6.96 12.16
CA ASN A 431 -0.35 6.58 13.56
C ASN A 431 -1.73 6.83 14.19
N ASN A 432 -1.92 6.42 15.44
CA ASN A 432 -3.22 6.53 16.11
C ASN A 432 -3.68 7.99 16.29
N ARG A 433 -2.78 8.90 16.67
CA ARG A 433 -3.11 10.32 16.90
C ARG A 433 -3.60 10.98 15.62
N TYR A 434 -2.84 10.79 14.55
CA TYR A 434 -3.19 11.35 13.25
C TYR A 434 -4.47 10.71 12.70
N TYR A 435 -4.62 9.38 12.80
CA TYR A 435 -5.84 8.68 12.37
C TYR A 435 -7.11 9.28 12.97
N PHE A 436 -7.14 9.53 14.29
CA PHE A 436 -8.30 10.16 14.92
C PHE A 436 -8.45 11.64 14.59
N ALA A 437 -7.35 12.37 14.36
CA ALA A 437 -7.41 13.76 13.95
C ALA A 437 -8.03 13.94 12.55
N VAL A 438 -7.81 12.97 11.65
CA VAL A 438 -8.38 13.00 10.30
C VAL A 438 -9.59 12.09 10.11
N PHE A 439 -10.10 11.44 11.17
CA PHE A 439 -11.25 10.56 11.06
C PHE A 439 -12.48 11.33 10.58
N ASN A 440 -13.05 10.92 9.45
CA ASN A 440 -14.17 11.62 8.79
C ASN A 440 -13.87 13.09 8.41
N ASN A 441 -12.59 13.48 8.29
CA ASN A 441 -12.18 14.84 7.93
C ASN A 441 -11.82 14.93 6.44
N THR A 442 -12.35 15.93 5.74
CA THR A 442 -12.08 16.18 4.32
C THR A 442 -11.02 17.25 4.08
N MET A 443 -10.68 18.04 5.09
CA MET A 443 -9.74 19.17 5.00
C MET A 443 -8.88 19.22 6.27
N PRO A 444 -7.89 18.31 6.42
CA PRO A 444 -6.94 18.35 7.53
C PRO A 444 -6.13 19.65 7.52
N THR A 445 -5.88 20.18 8.71
CA THR A 445 -5.08 21.38 8.93
C THR A 445 -3.60 21.04 9.07
N GLN A 446 -2.72 22.04 9.01
CA GLN A 446 -1.29 21.88 9.32
C GLN A 446 -1.06 21.28 10.72
N ALA A 447 -1.84 21.69 11.72
CA ALA A 447 -1.77 21.13 13.07
C ALA A 447 -2.19 19.65 13.14
N ASP A 448 -3.08 19.20 12.25
CA ASP A 448 -3.43 17.78 12.14
C ASP A 448 -2.25 17.01 11.51
N PHE A 449 -1.69 17.49 10.39
CA PHE A 449 -0.53 16.84 9.76
C PHE A 449 0.69 16.73 10.68
N ALA A 450 0.91 17.73 11.55
CA ALA A 450 1.97 17.66 12.56
C ALA A 450 1.86 16.41 13.45
N LEU A 451 0.66 15.89 13.70
CA LEU A 451 0.44 14.67 14.51
C LEU A 451 0.95 13.38 13.84
N LEU A 452 1.37 13.42 12.58
CA LEU A 452 2.15 12.33 11.98
C LEU A 452 3.49 12.13 12.70
N ASP A 453 4.10 13.23 13.15
CA ASP A 453 5.48 13.25 13.65
C ASP A 453 5.57 13.59 15.14
N VAL A 454 4.76 14.55 15.62
CA VAL A 454 4.79 14.98 17.03
C VAL A 454 3.63 14.42 17.85
N LYS A 455 3.85 14.31 19.16
CA LYS A 455 2.89 13.72 20.09
C LYS A 455 1.82 14.70 20.58
N THR A 456 2.02 15.99 20.37
CA THR A 456 1.23 17.07 20.98
C THR A 456 0.73 18.04 19.93
N ARG A 457 -0.37 18.72 20.29
CA ARG A 457 -0.88 19.93 19.66
C ARG A 457 -1.47 20.82 20.76
N LEU A 458 -1.94 22.01 20.40
CA LEU A 458 -2.63 22.89 21.34
C LEU A 458 -3.81 22.17 22.04
N PRO A 459 -3.97 22.31 23.36
CA PRO A 459 -5.06 21.67 24.11
C PRO A 459 -6.46 22.17 23.76
N LYS A 460 -6.57 23.37 23.19
CA LYS A 460 -7.83 23.99 22.76
C LYS A 460 -7.68 24.46 21.31
N ALA A 461 -8.79 24.79 20.66
CA ALA A 461 -8.75 25.38 19.32
C ALA A 461 -7.89 26.66 19.30
N GLU A 462 -7.19 26.90 18.20
CA GLU A 462 -6.25 28.01 18.05
C GLU A 462 -6.84 29.39 18.37
N ARG A 463 -8.14 29.59 18.09
CA ARG A 463 -8.88 30.83 18.43
C ARG A 463 -8.84 31.20 19.92
N PHE A 464 -8.51 30.27 20.80
CA PHE A 464 -8.36 30.50 22.24
C PHE A 464 -6.93 30.89 22.63
N TYR A 465 -6.06 31.15 21.67
CA TYR A 465 -4.68 31.58 21.89
C TYR A 465 -4.40 32.88 21.14
N ARG A 466 -3.52 33.71 21.69
CA ARG A 466 -2.94 34.88 21.04
C ARG A 466 -1.45 34.59 20.82
N PRO A 467 -1.01 34.36 19.57
CA PRO A 467 0.40 34.13 19.31
C PRO A 467 1.20 35.39 19.64
N GLN A 468 2.31 35.24 20.36
CA GLN A 468 3.29 36.30 20.57
C GLN A 468 4.64 35.84 20.06
N VAL A 469 5.20 36.56 19.09
CA VAL A 469 6.56 36.31 18.60
C VAL A 469 7.57 36.53 19.72
N ILE A 470 8.38 35.50 19.99
CA ILE A 470 9.47 35.55 20.98
C ILE A 470 10.85 35.44 20.33
N GLY A 471 10.91 35.05 19.06
CA GLY A 471 12.12 35.12 18.24
C GLY A 471 11.82 34.84 16.77
N LYS A 472 12.63 35.43 15.89
CA LYS A 472 12.55 35.26 14.44
C LYS A 472 13.96 35.26 13.85
N LEU A 473 14.18 34.43 12.85
CA LEU A 473 15.38 34.35 12.04
C LEU A 473 14.95 34.39 10.56
N ASP A 474 15.22 35.52 9.91
CA ASP A 474 14.87 35.85 8.52
C ASP A 474 16.09 35.88 7.59
N PHE A 475 17.29 35.56 8.11
CA PHE A 475 18.55 35.46 7.37
C PHE A 475 19.08 36.76 6.72
N GLU A 476 18.32 37.86 6.72
CA GLU A 476 18.68 39.14 6.07
C GLU A 476 19.92 39.83 6.68
N ASN A 477 20.27 39.50 7.93
CA ASN A 477 21.41 40.11 8.64
C ASN A 477 22.73 39.35 8.46
N GLN A 478 22.75 38.30 7.62
CA GLN A 478 23.93 37.49 7.34
C GLN A 478 24.27 37.65 5.86
N PRO A 479 25.54 37.86 5.45
CA PRO A 479 25.86 37.89 4.03
C PRO A 479 25.66 36.50 3.39
N PRO A 480 25.27 36.41 2.10
CA PRO A 480 25.26 35.14 1.39
C PRO A 480 26.65 34.50 1.40
N ASP A 481 26.73 33.25 1.84
CA ASP A 481 27.97 32.50 1.96
C ASP A 481 27.70 31.01 1.76
N ALA A 482 28.36 30.44 0.75
CA ALA A 482 28.26 29.04 0.40
C ALA A 482 28.69 28.09 1.52
N ALA A 483 29.52 28.54 2.49
CA ALA A 483 29.91 27.72 3.64
C ALA A 483 28.83 27.67 4.74
N THR A 484 27.97 28.68 4.81
CA THR A 484 26.88 28.76 5.80
C THR A 484 25.54 28.27 5.25
N GLY A 485 25.46 28.05 3.93
CA GLY A 485 24.22 27.70 3.22
C GLY A 485 23.29 28.89 3.00
N ILE A 486 23.67 30.10 3.41
CA ILE A 486 22.87 31.30 3.16
C ILE A 486 22.99 31.69 1.68
N SER A 487 21.86 31.67 0.98
CA SER A 487 21.78 31.88 -0.47
C SER A 487 20.99 33.15 -0.80
N ALA A 488 21.40 33.83 -1.87
CA ALA A 488 20.67 34.94 -2.48
C ALA A 488 19.84 34.54 -3.71
N ASP A 489 19.70 33.22 -3.96
CA ASP A 489 18.95 32.70 -5.11
C ASP A 489 17.44 32.97 -4.97
N MET A 490 16.93 32.95 -3.73
CA MET A 490 15.51 33.03 -3.42
C MET A 490 15.29 33.48 -1.97
N GLY A 491 14.13 34.10 -1.69
CA GLY A 491 13.67 34.47 -0.35
C GLY A 491 12.14 34.65 -0.32
N TYR A 492 11.52 34.61 0.87
CA TYR A 492 10.09 34.81 1.05
C TYR A 492 9.79 36.29 1.29
N TYR A 493 9.39 37.01 0.23
CA TYR A 493 9.33 38.48 0.23
C TYR A 493 10.65 39.18 0.58
N SER A 494 11.75 38.45 0.47
CA SER A 494 13.12 38.91 0.66
C SER A 494 14.00 38.47 -0.52
N ARG A 495 15.30 38.73 -0.47
CA ARG A 495 16.27 38.28 -1.48
C ARG A 495 17.18 37.18 -0.96
N GLN A 496 16.92 36.64 0.22
CA GLN A 496 17.82 35.74 0.89
C GLN A 496 17.07 34.66 1.67
N SER A 497 17.66 33.47 1.73
CA SER A 497 17.14 32.36 2.53
C SER A 497 18.25 31.37 2.85
N PHE A 498 17.99 30.45 3.75
CA PHE A 498 18.88 29.32 4.00
C PHE A 498 18.59 28.18 3.02
N ARG A 499 19.59 27.72 2.28
CA ARG A 499 19.51 26.54 1.42
C ARG A 499 19.86 25.29 2.22
N ALA A 500 18.86 24.49 2.52
CA ALA A 500 19.04 23.19 3.18
C ALA A 500 19.32 22.10 2.13
N ASP A 501 20.46 21.44 2.24
CA ASP A 501 20.90 20.35 1.36
C ASP A 501 21.80 19.35 2.11
N ALA A 502 22.53 18.49 1.40
CA ALA A 502 23.43 17.51 2.03
C ALA A 502 24.68 18.13 2.67
N GLN A 503 25.16 19.26 2.13
CA GLN A 503 26.33 19.97 2.66
C GLN A 503 25.93 20.82 3.87
N HIS A 504 24.68 21.29 3.87
CA HIS A 504 24.09 22.12 4.91
C HIS A 504 22.99 21.36 5.66
N ALA A 505 23.35 20.21 6.24
CA ALA A 505 22.41 19.33 6.92
C ALA A 505 21.74 20.00 8.15
N TYR A 506 22.43 20.91 8.84
CA TYR A 506 21.89 21.66 9.97
C TYR A 506 21.79 23.14 9.60
N GLY A 507 20.58 23.68 9.61
CA GLY A 507 20.36 25.10 9.42
C GLY A 507 20.73 25.94 10.64
N PRO A 508 20.99 27.25 10.47
CA PRO A 508 21.20 28.15 11.58
C PRO A 508 20.02 28.11 12.55
N ALA A 509 20.31 28.04 13.85
CA ALA A 509 19.30 27.84 14.88
C ALA A 509 18.86 29.16 15.53
N LEU A 510 17.56 29.42 15.52
CA LEU A 510 16.94 30.42 16.39
C LEU A 510 17.08 29.94 17.84
N THR A 511 17.86 30.67 18.64
CA THR A 511 18.24 30.27 20.01
C THR A 511 17.68 31.26 21.02
N ILE A 512 16.89 30.77 21.97
CA ILE A 512 16.17 31.60 22.95
C ILE A 512 16.33 30.98 24.35
N LYS A 513 16.82 31.72 25.33
CA LYS A 513 16.83 31.27 26.73
C LYS A 513 15.42 31.38 27.30
N LEU A 514 14.93 30.34 27.99
CA LEU A 514 13.53 30.31 28.44
C LEU A 514 13.18 31.47 29.38
N ALA A 515 14.10 31.85 30.28
CA ALA A 515 13.94 33.01 31.15
C ALA A 515 13.67 34.32 30.39
N ASP A 516 14.40 34.54 29.29
CA ASP A 516 14.38 35.80 28.54
C ASP A 516 13.05 35.96 27.78
N ALA A 517 12.43 34.84 27.38
CA ALA A 517 11.11 34.81 26.75
C ALA A 517 9.95 34.70 27.76
N GLY A 518 10.23 34.62 29.07
CA GLY A 518 9.21 34.41 30.10
C GLY A 518 8.49 33.06 30.00
N LEU A 519 9.13 32.07 29.38
CA LEU A 519 8.55 30.74 29.15
C LEU A 519 8.71 29.85 30.37
N THR A 520 7.61 29.20 30.78
CA THR A 520 7.57 28.27 31.91
C THR A 520 7.05 26.89 31.48
N PRO A 521 7.36 25.82 32.24
CA PRO A 521 6.87 24.48 31.93
C PRO A 521 5.34 24.42 31.69
N GLY A 522 4.93 23.68 30.67
CA GLY A 522 3.53 23.52 30.28
C GLY A 522 2.97 24.60 29.34
N GLN A 523 3.66 25.73 29.16
CA GLN A 523 3.29 26.71 28.14
C GLN A 523 3.63 26.17 26.75
N TYR A 524 2.78 26.49 25.76
CA TYR A 524 2.96 26.02 24.39
C TYR A 524 3.71 27.03 23.54
N VAL A 525 4.67 26.53 22.77
CA VAL A 525 5.39 27.29 21.76
C VAL A 525 5.07 26.71 20.39
N ARG A 526 4.81 27.60 19.44
CA ARG A 526 4.72 27.31 18.01
C ARG A 526 6.08 27.50 17.39
N ALA A 527 6.57 26.45 16.73
CA ALA A 527 7.68 26.54 15.81
C ALA A 527 7.13 26.63 14.39
N SER A 528 7.62 27.58 13.60
CA SER A 528 7.24 27.71 12.19
C SER A 528 8.40 28.10 11.29
N CYS A 529 8.30 27.79 10.00
CA CYS A 529 9.16 28.35 8.96
C CYS A 529 8.42 28.41 7.62
N ARG A 530 8.96 29.21 6.70
CA ARG A 530 8.64 29.17 5.27
C ARG A 530 9.57 28.19 4.58
N VAL A 531 9.01 27.33 3.74
CA VAL A 531 9.78 26.37 2.95
C VAL A 531 9.36 26.41 1.49
N TYR A 532 10.35 26.50 0.61
CA TYR A 532 10.18 26.37 -0.84
C TYR A 532 10.97 25.17 -1.34
N SER A 533 10.34 24.34 -2.17
CA SER A 533 11.00 23.24 -2.86
C SER A 533 10.34 22.98 -4.21
N ASP A 534 11.14 22.62 -5.21
CA ASP A 534 10.64 22.33 -6.56
C ASP A 534 9.91 20.99 -6.66
N TYR A 535 10.40 19.98 -5.93
CA TYR A 535 9.91 18.59 -5.97
C TYR A 535 9.55 18.05 -4.58
N GLY A 536 9.72 18.88 -3.55
CA GLY A 536 9.45 18.55 -2.18
C GLY A 536 10.67 18.44 -1.27
N ALA A 537 10.53 18.88 -0.02
CA ALA A 537 11.58 18.84 1.01
C ALA A 537 11.56 17.51 1.78
N TRP A 538 11.54 16.39 1.05
CA TRP A 538 11.33 15.05 1.59
C TRP A 538 12.46 14.61 2.54
N GLY A 539 12.12 14.37 3.80
CA GLY A 539 13.11 13.99 4.83
C GLY A 539 13.73 15.20 5.55
N ASN A 540 13.50 16.42 5.07
CA ASN A 540 13.85 17.60 5.83
C ASN A 540 12.81 17.88 6.91
N LYS A 541 13.26 18.39 8.05
CA LYS A 541 12.43 18.56 9.25
C LYS A 541 12.56 19.95 9.84
N LEU A 542 11.45 20.50 10.31
CA LEU A 542 11.45 21.62 11.26
C LEU A 542 11.59 21.02 12.66
N VAL A 543 12.61 21.45 13.39
CA VAL A 543 12.95 20.94 14.72
C VAL A 543 12.70 22.03 15.77
N MET A 544 12.13 21.63 16.90
CA MET A 544 12.09 22.39 18.13
C MET A 544 12.67 21.54 19.26
N SER A 545 13.81 21.97 19.82
CA SER A 545 14.45 21.33 20.97
C SER A 545 14.53 22.26 22.17
N VAL A 546 14.46 21.69 23.37
CA VAL A 546 14.86 22.37 24.61
C VAL A 546 16.11 21.67 25.11
N GLU A 547 17.19 22.40 25.29
CA GLU A 547 18.50 21.88 25.64
C GLU A 547 18.99 22.40 26.99
N ARG A 548 19.69 21.52 27.72
CA ARG A 548 20.38 21.81 28.97
C ARG A 548 21.81 21.32 28.86
N ASP A 549 22.78 22.21 29.10
CA ASP A 549 24.20 21.88 29.05
C ASP A 549 24.60 21.14 27.76
N GLY A 550 24.02 21.55 26.61
CA GLY A 550 24.24 20.95 25.29
C GLY A 550 23.55 19.61 25.05
N LYS A 551 22.69 19.13 25.96
CA LYS A 551 21.90 17.90 25.81
C LYS A 551 20.42 18.20 25.65
N ASN A 552 19.76 17.47 24.76
CA ASN A 552 18.31 17.57 24.54
C ASN A 552 17.54 17.10 25.79
N VAL A 553 16.76 18.00 26.38
CA VAL A 553 15.71 17.70 27.36
C VAL A 553 14.46 17.20 26.64
N VAL A 554 14.08 17.89 25.56
CA VAL A 554 13.05 17.44 24.62
C VAL A 554 13.48 17.74 23.20
N TRP A 555 13.06 16.88 22.28
CA TRP A 555 13.31 17.05 20.86
C TRP A 555 12.02 16.68 20.11
N ASN A 556 11.44 17.65 19.42
CA ASN A 556 10.28 17.46 18.56
C ASN A 556 10.64 17.90 17.15
N ALA A 557 10.17 17.17 16.15
CA ALA A 557 10.36 17.55 14.78
C ALA A 557 9.17 17.12 13.92
N ILE A 558 8.87 17.91 12.90
CA ILE A 558 7.89 17.57 11.87
C ILE A 558 8.55 17.61 10.50
N ARG A 559 8.06 16.82 9.55
CA ARG A 559 8.48 16.95 8.14
C ARG A 559 8.14 18.34 7.61
N LEU A 560 9.03 18.90 6.81
CA LEU A 560 8.81 20.19 6.13
C LEU A 560 7.80 20.11 4.98
N GLN A 561 7.36 18.92 4.63
CA GLN A 561 6.38 18.73 3.58
C GLN A 561 5.27 17.80 4.04
N ASN A 562 4.06 18.16 3.66
CA ASN A 562 2.87 17.34 3.75
C ASN A 562 1.97 17.66 2.55
N ASN A 563 0.75 17.13 2.51
CA ASN A 563 -0.10 17.29 1.32
C ASN A 563 -0.72 18.68 1.16
N LEU A 564 -0.56 19.59 2.13
CA LEU A 564 -0.90 21.00 1.95
C LEU A 564 0.19 21.74 1.17
N SER A 565 1.40 21.17 1.09
CA SER A 565 2.53 21.79 0.44
C SER A 565 2.35 21.81 -1.08
N LEU A 566 2.49 22.99 -1.67
CA LEU A 566 2.54 23.20 -3.11
C LEU A 566 3.98 23.17 -3.58
N ASN A 567 4.26 22.39 -4.63
CA ASN A 567 5.55 22.39 -5.30
C ASN A 567 5.81 23.74 -5.97
N ARG A 568 7.08 24.16 -6.01
CA ARG A 568 7.52 25.44 -6.60
C ARG A 568 6.79 26.65 -6.00
N SER A 569 6.55 26.61 -4.70
CA SER A 569 5.85 27.66 -3.96
C SER A 569 6.34 27.70 -2.51
N TRP A 570 6.25 28.87 -1.89
CA TRP A 570 6.55 29.05 -0.48
C TRP A 570 5.38 28.57 0.38
N ASN A 571 5.64 27.59 1.24
CA ASN A 571 4.66 26.98 2.13
C ASN A 571 4.94 27.37 3.59
N LEU A 572 3.91 27.62 4.38
CA LEU A 572 4.04 27.79 5.83
C LEU A 572 3.89 26.44 6.52
N VAL A 573 4.91 26.05 7.28
CA VAL A 573 4.91 24.82 8.06
C VAL A 573 5.06 25.18 9.52
N HIS A 574 4.25 24.57 10.37
CA HIS A 574 4.32 24.81 11.81
C HIS A 574 3.85 23.60 12.63
N PHE A 575 4.25 23.58 13.90
CA PHE A 575 3.68 22.73 14.93
C PHE A 575 3.79 23.37 16.31
N ASP A 576 2.97 22.88 17.24
CA ASP A 576 2.90 23.36 18.61
C ASP A 576 3.35 22.27 19.59
N ALA A 577 4.27 22.59 20.50
CA ALA A 577 4.62 21.70 21.59
C ALA A 577 4.77 22.44 22.93
N PRO A 578 4.49 21.77 24.06
CA PRO A 578 4.68 22.36 25.37
C PRO A 578 6.16 22.40 25.76
N ILE A 579 6.55 23.42 26.53
CA ILE A 579 7.78 23.39 27.30
C ILE A 579 7.69 22.23 28.30
N PRO A 580 8.69 21.32 28.35
CA PRO A 580 8.61 20.10 29.15
C PRO A 580 8.55 20.42 30.65
N ALA A 581 7.92 19.54 31.43
CA ALA A 581 7.68 19.73 32.86
C ALA A 581 9.00 19.90 33.65
N GLU A 582 10.04 19.23 33.19
CA GLU A 582 11.40 19.21 33.72
C GLU A 582 12.28 20.38 33.25
N ALA A 583 11.77 21.29 32.39
CA ALA A 583 12.53 22.44 31.92
C ALA A 583 12.87 23.41 33.05
N ARG A 584 14.08 23.97 32.99
CA ARG A 584 14.55 25.06 33.86
C ARG A 584 14.54 26.36 33.09
N LEU A 585 14.37 27.48 33.78
CA LEU A 585 14.44 28.82 33.17
C LEU A 585 15.81 29.11 32.50
N THR A 586 16.86 28.39 32.89
CA THR A 586 18.20 28.46 32.29
C THR A 586 18.35 27.64 31.01
N ASP A 587 17.41 26.74 30.71
CA ASP A 587 17.47 25.91 29.51
C ASP A 587 17.24 26.76 28.25
N ILE A 588 17.67 26.24 27.11
CA ILE A 588 17.69 26.94 25.83
C ILE A 588 16.70 26.28 24.87
N LEU A 589 15.75 27.05 24.36
CA LEU A 589 14.89 26.68 23.23
C LEU A 589 15.65 26.93 21.93
N LYS A 590 15.73 25.91 21.07
CA LYS A 590 16.25 26.03 19.71
C LYS A 590 15.20 25.64 18.69
N ILE A 591 15.10 26.42 17.61
CA ILE A 591 14.30 26.11 16.43
C ILE A 591 15.19 26.19 15.21
N TYR A 592 15.25 25.12 14.43
CA TYR A 592 16.12 25.00 13.26
C TYR A 592 15.58 23.99 12.27
N VAL A 593 16.17 23.96 11.07
CA VAL A 593 15.87 22.95 10.06
C VAL A 593 16.97 21.90 10.01
N LEU A 594 16.57 20.64 9.89
CA LEU A 594 17.44 19.49 9.69
C LEU A 594 17.15 18.89 8.30
N SER A 595 18.18 18.78 7.47
CA SER A 595 18.15 18.12 6.16
C SER A 595 18.80 16.74 6.29
N GLU A 596 18.00 15.67 6.13
CA GLU A 596 18.48 14.28 6.30
C GLU A 596 18.86 13.62 4.96
N ASN A 597 18.26 14.05 3.83
CA ASN A 597 18.21 13.23 2.60
C ASN A 597 18.64 13.97 1.32
N ALA A 598 19.42 15.06 1.42
CA ALA A 598 19.92 15.84 0.26
C ALA A 598 18.86 16.51 -0.63
N SER A 599 17.56 16.40 -0.32
CA SER A 599 16.50 17.08 -1.06
C SER A 599 16.60 18.58 -0.82
N GLY A 600 17.18 19.30 -1.80
CA GLY A 600 17.39 20.74 -1.73
C GLY A 600 16.07 21.49 -1.49
N CYS A 601 16.07 22.37 -0.50
CA CYS A 601 14.97 23.31 -0.28
C CYS A 601 15.49 24.63 0.28
N TYR A 602 14.69 25.68 0.14
CA TYR A 602 14.98 27.00 0.70
C TYR A 602 14.09 27.23 1.91
N ILE A 603 14.69 27.73 2.98
CA ILE A 603 14.07 27.98 4.28
C ILE A 603 14.17 29.46 4.61
N ASP A 604 13.06 30.04 5.02
CA ASP A 604 12.99 31.43 5.43
C ASP A 604 12.05 31.60 6.64
N ASP A 605 12.09 32.76 7.29
CA ASP A 605 11.20 33.14 8.39
C ASP A 605 11.07 32.05 9.48
N VAL A 606 12.19 31.52 9.98
CA VAL A 606 12.18 30.58 11.11
C VAL A 606 11.77 31.33 12.37
N GLN A 607 10.68 30.91 13.00
CA GLN A 607 10.01 31.70 14.04
C GLN A 607 9.59 30.84 15.24
N ALA A 608 9.69 31.45 16.42
CA ALA A 608 9.16 30.96 17.67
C ALA A 608 8.03 31.89 18.15
N GLU A 609 6.85 31.33 18.41
CA GLU A 609 5.73 32.09 18.98
C GLU A 609 5.24 31.44 20.28
N TRP A 610 5.12 32.22 21.35
CA TRP A 610 4.41 31.77 22.54
C TRP A 610 2.89 31.84 22.29
N MET A 611 2.24 30.67 22.38
CA MET A 611 0.79 30.55 22.26
C MET A 611 0.13 30.90 23.60
N LYS A 612 -0.13 32.19 23.86
CA LYS A 612 -0.75 32.66 25.10
C LYS A 612 -2.24 32.33 25.14
N PRO A 613 -2.75 31.62 26.16
CA PRO A 613 -4.20 31.45 26.32
C PRO A 613 -4.91 32.80 26.40
N SER A 614 -5.92 33.02 25.55
CA SER A 614 -6.79 34.19 25.62
C SER A 614 -7.83 33.96 26.73
N THR A 615 -7.97 34.92 27.65
CA THR A 615 -9.01 34.91 28.70
C THR A 615 -10.37 35.39 28.21
N SER A 616 -10.47 35.88 26.96
CA SER A 616 -11.70 36.39 26.37
C SER A 616 -12.55 35.25 25.79
N TRP A 617 -13.74 35.06 26.36
CA TRP A 617 -14.82 34.22 25.88
C TRP A 617 -15.59 34.86 24.74
#